data_AF-A0A2N8DXM5-F1
#
_entry.id   AF-A0A2N8DXM5-F1
#
_cell.length_a   1.000
_cell.length_b   1.000
_cell.length_c   1.000
_cell.angle_alpha   90.00
_cell.angle_beta   90.00
_cell.angle_gamma   90.00
#
_symmetry.space_group_name_H-M   'P 1'
#
loop_
_entity.id
_entity.type
_entity.pdbx_description
1 polymer ?
#
loop_
_entity_poly.entity_id
_entity_poly.type
_entity_poly.pdbx_seq_one_letter_code
_entity_poly.pdbx_strand_id
1 'polypeptide(L)'
;MKVRATIICEQDRHILLVRKPRCRWNLPGGKVEPGETRADAATRELEEETGLLADGMLYLMELEAGSTRHHVYEASVLNIDEVRPQNEIIDCIWHPLDTVQNLSISEATLQIVRAFQRRL
;
A
#
# COMPACT_ATOMS: atom_id res chain seq x y z
N MET A 1 -2.72 19.62 5.36
CA MET A 1 -2.74 18.15 5.51
C MET A 1 -2.62 17.52 4.13
N LYS A 2 -1.65 16.63 3.89
CA LYS A 2 -1.53 15.90 2.62
C LYS A 2 -2.49 14.72 2.61
N VAL A 3 -3.23 14.49 1.53
CA VAL A 3 -4.11 13.32 1.36
C VAL A 3 -3.39 12.27 0.52
N ARG A 4 -3.41 11.03 0.98
CA ARG A 4 -2.75 9.88 0.33
C ARG A 4 -3.71 8.70 0.27
N ALA A 5 -3.75 8.00 -0.86
CA ALA A 5 -4.32 6.66 -0.95
C ALA A 5 -3.25 5.62 -0.56
N THR A 6 -3.61 4.60 0.20
CA THR A 6 -2.67 3.57 0.66
C THR A 6 -3.31 2.20 0.51
N ILE A 7 -2.60 1.27 -0.10
CA ILE A 7 -3.17 -0.01 -0.55
C ILE A 7 -2.58 -1.15 0.27
N ILE A 8 -3.45 -2.04 0.74
CA ILE A 8 -3.11 -3.36 1.27
C ILE A 8 -3.46 -4.36 0.17
N CYS A 9 -2.46 -5.07 -0.34
CA CYS A 9 -2.66 -6.31 -1.06
C CYS A 9 -2.21 -7.43 -0.14
N GLU A 10 -3.11 -8.36 0.18
CA GLU A 10 -2.84 -9.49 1.05
C GLU A 10 -3.15 -10.79 0.30
N GLN A 11 -2.26 -11.76 0.42
CA GLN A 11 -2.40 -13.09 -0.15
C GLN A 11 -1.69 -14.09 0.75
N ASP A 12 -2.37 -15.15 1.18
CA ASP A 12 -1.78 -16.25 1.95
C ASP A 12 -0.96 -15.80 3.18
N ARG A 13 -1.50 -14.82 3.92
CA ARG A 13 -0.87 -14.10 5.04
C ARG A 13 0.40 -13.34 4.69
N HIS A 14 0.58 -12.97 3.43
CA HIS A 14 1.67 -12.10 2.97
C HIS A 14 1.10 -10.79 2.48
N ILE A 15 1.78 -9.69 2.79
CA ILE A 15 1.41 -8.35 2.38
C ILE A 15 2.43 -7.79 1.39
N LEU A 16 1.94 -7.10 0.37
CA LEU A 16 2.80 -6.40 -0.58
C LEU A 16 3.40 -5.15 0.07
N LEU A 17 4.72 -5.03 0.00
CA LEU A 17 5.47 -3.85 0.39
C LEU A 17 6.32 -3.36 -0.78
N VAL A 18 6.43 -2.04 -0.89
CA VAL A 18 7.25 -1.35 -1.89
C VAL A 18 8.31 -0.48 -1.23
N ARG A 19 9.39 -0.20 -1.95
CA ARG A 19 10.48 0.64 -1.44
C ARG A 19 11.13 1.50 -2.53
N LYS A 20 11.34 2.78 -2.18
CA LYS A 20 12.13 3.75 -2.96
C LYS A 20 13.62 3.65 -2.61
N PRO A 21 14.55 4.16 -3.45
CA PRO A 21 15.97 4.16 -3.15
C PRO A 21 16.29 4.74 -1.77
N ARG A 22 17.06 3.98 -0.96
CA ARG A 22 17.51 4.39 0.39
C ARG A 22 16.36 4.78 1.34
N CYS A 23 15.13 4.34 1.07
CA CYS A 23 13.97 4.60 1.91
C CYS A 23 13.55 3.33 2.69
N ARG A 24 12.70 3.52 3.70
CA ARG A 24 12.03 2.43 4.41
C ARG A 24 10.99 1.74 3.52
N TRP A 25 10.64 0.51 3.86
CA TRP A 25 9.49 -0.18 3.26
C TRP A 25 8.20 0.55 3.60
N ASN A 26 7.24 0.53 2.67
CA ASN A 26 5.92 1.10 2.83
C ASN A 26 4.89 0.22 2.12
N LEU A 27 3.63 0.43 2.45
CA LEU A 27 2.53 -0.01 1.59
C LEU A 27 2.53 0.79 0.27
N PRO A 28 2.10 0.17 -0.85
CA PRO A 28 1.86 0.89 -2.09
C PRO A 28 0.94 2.09 -1.91
N GLY A 29 1.12 3.09 -2.76
CA GLY A 29 0.19 4.19 -2.90
C GLY A 29 0.83 5.55 -3.06
N GLY A 30 -0.02 6.57 -3.16
CA GLY A 30 0.47 7.91 -3.43
C GLY A 30 -0.55 9.00 -3.21
N LYS A 31 -0.18 10.19 -3.66
CA LYS A 31 -0.95 11.40 -3.40
C LYS A 31 -2.20 11.35 -4.27
N VAL A 32 -3.35 11.75 -3.70
CA VAL A 32 -4.55 11.96 -4.51
C VAL A 32 -4.37 13.22 -5.34
N GLU A 33 -4.51 13.10 -6.66
CA GLU A 33 -4.33 14.20 -7.59
C GLU A 33 -5.60 15.08 -7.71
N PRO A 34 -5.48 16.34 -8.19
CA PRO A 34 -6.65 17.18 -8.43
C PRO A 34 -7.62 16.54 -9.44
N GLY A 35 -8.89 16.40 -9.05
CA GLY A 35 -9.93 15.79 -9.90
C GLY A 35 -10.02 14.27 -9.78
N GLU A 36 -9.13 13.64 -9.03
CA GLU A 36 -9.08 12.19 -8.82
C GLU A 36 -9.82 11.79 -7.54
N THR A 37 -10.56 10.68 -7.54
CA THR A 37 -11.07 10.12 -6.28
C THR A 37 -9.97 9.38 -5.53
N ARG A 38 -10.15 9.16 -4.23
CA ARG A 38 -9.17 8.40 -3.44
C ARG A 38 -9.02 6.94 -3.91
N ALA A 39 -10.08 6.36 -4.46
CA ALA A 39 -10.06 5.00 -5.00
C ALA A 39 -9.38 4.95 -6.37
N ASP A 40 -9.57 5.97 -7.21
CA ASP A 40 -8.83 6.11 -8.47
C ASP A 40 -7.33 6.25 -8.19
N ALA A 41 -6.97 7.09 -7.22
CA ALA A 41 -5.58 7.24 -6.77
C ALA A 41 -5.00 5.92 -6.24
N ALA A 42 -5.79 5.12 -5.53
CA ALA A 42 -5.34 3.82 -5.04
C ALA A 42 -5.05 2.85 -6.20
N THR A 43 -5.94 2.83 -7.20
CA THR A 43 -5.84 1.96 -8.38
C THR A 43 -4.66 2.35 -9.26
N ARG A 44 -4.55 3.64 -9.60
CA ARG A 44 -3.44 4.18 -10.40
C ARG A 44 -2.09 3.89 -9.75
N GLU A 45 -1.94 4.21 -8.47
CA GLU A 45 -0.64 4.05 -7.78
C GLU A 45 -0.24 2.57 -7.64
N LEU A 46 -1.21 1.67 -7.43
CA LEU A 46 -0.93 0.24 -7.40
C LEU A 46 -0.35 -0.23 -8.75
N GLU A 47 -0.97 0.17 -9.85
CA GLU A 47 -0.50 -0.17 -11.21
C GLU A 47 0.86 0.49 -11.51
N GLU A 48 1.01 1.78 -11.23
CA GLU A 48 2.22 2.56 -11.50
C GLU A 48 3.44 2.06 -10.71
N GLU A 49 3.27 1.69 -9.43
CA GLU A 49 4.38 1.27 -8.58
C GLU A 49 4.75 -0.21 -8.77
N THR A 50 3.77 -1.06 -9.15
CA THR A 50 3.91 -2.52 -9.02
C THR A 50 3.50 -3.33 -10.26
N GLY A 51 2.77 -2.73 -11.20
CA GLY A 51 2.19 -3.41 -12.37
C GLY A 51 0.97 -4.27 -12.05
N LEU A 52 0.50 -4.29 -10.81
CA LEU A 52 -0.68 -5.04 -10.44
C LEU A 52 -1.96 -4.30 -10.85
N LEU A 53 -2.88 -5.05 -11.45
CA LEU A 53 -4.18 -4.57 -11.88
C LEU A 53 -5.21 -4.89 -10.79
N ALA A 54 -5.84 -3.85 -10.28
CA ALA A 54 -6.91 -4.00 -9.29
C ALA A 54 -8.18 -4.56 -9.95
N ASP A 55 -8.75 -5.59 -9.33
CA ASP A 55 -10.10 -6.10 -9.63
C ASP A 55 -11.15 -5.44 -8.74
N GLY A 56 -10.75 -5.05 -7.52
CA GLY A 56 -11.62 -4.42 -6.54
C GLY A 56 -10.83 -3.62 -5.51
N MET A 57 -11.47 -2.57 -4.97
CA MET A 57 -10.90 -1.68 -3.97
C MET A 57 -11.91 -1.48 -2.83
N LEU A 58 -11.64 -2.11 -1.68
CA LEU A 58 -12.47 -1.98 -0.48
C LEU A 58 -11.88 -0.92 0.46
N TYR A 59 -12.63 0.13 0.75
CA TYR A 59 -12.22 1.12 1.75
C TYR A 59 -12.25 0.52 3.16
N LEU A 60 -11.13 0.59 3.88
CA LEU A 60 -11.00 0.02 5.23
C LEU A 60 -11.08 1.04 6.34
N MET A 61 -10.30 2.12 6.23
CA MET A 61 -10.14 3.12 7.28
C MET A 61 -9.44 4.39 6.83
N GLU A 62 -9.48 5.41 7.68
CA GLU A 62 -8.62 6.58 7.63
C GLU A 62 -7.59 6.52 8.77
N LEU A 63 -6.34 6.89 8.48
CA LEU A 63 -5.30 7.05 9.49
C LEU A 63 -4.57 8.38 9.28
N GLU A 64 -4.49 9.21 10.32
CA GLU A 64 -3.64 10.39 10.32
C GLU A 64 -2.27 10.06 10.93
N ALA A 65 -1.21 10.30 10.16
CA ALA A 65 0.17 10.09 10.58
C ALA A 65 1.00 11.35 10.24
N GLY A 66 1.36 12.12 11.26
CA GLY A 66 2.04 13.41 11.10
C GLY A 66 1.18 14.40 10.31
N SER A 67 1.68 14.89 9.18
CA SER A 67 0.97 15.83 8.30
C SER A 67 0.26 15.15 7.11
N THR A 68 0.13 13.82 7.14
CA THR A 68 -0.49 13.02 6.09
C THR A 68 -1.71 12.28 6.61
N ARG A 69 -2.81 12.34 5.85
CA ARG A 69 -4.03 11.57 6.03
C ARG A 69 -4.07 10.45 4.99
N HIS A 70 -4.04 9.22 5.46
CA HIS A 70 -4.09 8.01 4.65
C HIS A 70 -5.52 7.52 4.55
N HIS A 71 -6.03 7.36 3.33
CA HIS A 71 -7.22 6.57 3.06
C HIS A 71 -6.78 5.18 2.63
N VAL A 72 -7.05 4.19 3.48
CA VAL A 72 -6.55 2.82 3.32
C VAL A 72 -7.58 1.97 2.61
N TYR A 73 -7.12 1.27 1.57
CA TYR A 73 -7.90 0.34 0.78
C TYR A 73 -7.29 -1.05 0.84
N GLU A 74 -8.11 -2.08 0.82
CA GLU A 74 -7.72 -3.44 0.51
C GLU A 74 -8.04 -3.71 -0.96
N ALA A 75 -7.08 -4.26 -1.69
CA ALA A 75 -7.20 -4.52 -3.12
C ALA A 75 -7.19 -6.03 -3.41
N SER A 76 -8.17 -6.48 -4.20
CA SER A 76 -8.04 -7.73 -4.96
C SER A 76 -7.33 -7.43 -6.29
N VAL A 77 -6.43 -8.31 -6.71
CA VAL A 77 -5.60 -8.12 -7.91
C VAL A 77 -5.71 -9.29 -8.88
N LEU A 78 -5.64 -9.02 -10.18
CA LEU A 78 -5.82 -10.03 -11.23
C LEU A 78 -4.53 -10.80 -11.57
N ASN A 79 -3.37 -10.15 -11.42
CA ASN A 79 -2.07 -10.62 -11.93
C ASN A 79 -1.00 -10.65 -10.84
N ILE A 80 -1.31 -11.26 -9.69
CA ILE A 80 -0.47 -11.21 -8.48
C ILE A 80 0.99 -11.67 -8.69
N ASP A 81 1.19 -12.66 -9.57
CA ASP A 81 2.50 -13.25 -9.88
C ASP A 81 3.37 -12.36 -10.80
N GLU A 82 2.80 -11.28 -11.35
CA GLU A 82 3.48 -10.36 -12.27
C GLU A 82 4.03 -9.12 -11.56
N VAL A 83 3.95 -9.07 -10.23
CA VAL A 83 4.43 -7.94 -9.43
C VAL A 83 5.87 -7.61 -9.77
N ARG A 84 6.15 -6.33 -10.05
CA ARG A 84 7.50 -5.86 -10.34
C ARG A 84 7.65 -4.39 -9.98
N PRO A 85 8.80 -3.96 -9.45
CA PRO A 85 9.03 -2.56 -9.17
C PRO A 85 9.00 -1.73 -10.45
N GLN A 86 8.27 -0.62 -10.43
CA GLN A 86 8.15 0.32 -11.54
C GLN A 86 8.29 1.77 -11.06
N ASN A 87 8.51 2.69 -12.01
CA ASN A 87 8.68 4.12 -11.77
C ASN A 87 9.76 4.41 -10.71
N GLU A 88 9.39 5.01 -9.58
CA GLU A 88 10.32 5.35 -8.51
C GLU A 88 10.57 4.22 -7.49
N ILE A 89 9.82 3.12 -7.59
CA ILE A 89 10.02 1.93 -6.75
C ILE A 89 11.18 1.13 -7.32
N ILE A 90 12.08 0.70 -6.44
CA ILE A 90 13.21 -0.15 -6.80
C ILE A 90 13.06 -1.60 -6.36
N ASP A 91 12.06 -1.89 -5.53
CA ASP A 91 11.89 -3.19 -4.91
C ASP A 91 10.45 -3.41 -4.45
N CYS A 92 9.94 -4.62 -4.69
CA CYS A 92 8.61 -5.09 -4.28
C CYS A 92 8.78 -6.45 -3.60
N ILE A 93 8.18 -6.63 -2.43
CA ILE A 93 8.20 -7.92 -1.73
C ILE A 93 6.81 -8.29 -1.22
N TRP A 94 6.51 -9.58 -1.29
CA TRP A 94 5.47 -10.21 -0.49
C TRP A 94 6.10 -10.65 0.83
N HIS A 95 5.75 -9.99 1.92
CA HIS A 95 6.35 -10.25 3.24
C HIS A 95 5.32 -10.85 4.19
N PRO A 96 5.67 -11.87 5.02
CA PRO A 96 4.72 -12.44 5.96
C PRO A 96 4.16 -11.36 6.90
N LEU A 97 2.84 -11.24 6.93
CA LEU A 97 2.07 -10.22 7.65
C LEU A 97 2.47 -10.15 9.13
N ASP A 98 2.69 -11.30 9.74
CA ASP A 98 3.03 -11.45 11.16
C ASP A 98 4.45 -11.03 11.53
N THR A 99 5.30 -10.75 10.54
CA THR A 99 6.71 -10.40 10.72
C THR A 99 7.09 -9.05 10.12
N VAL A 100 6.10 -8.25 9.71
CA VAL A 100 6.31 -6.92 9.10
C VAL A 100 7.08 -5.98 10.04
N GLN A 101 6.89 -6.08 11.35
CA GLN A 101 7.63 -5.31 12.36
C GLN A 101 9.15 -5.56 12.37
N ASN A 102 9.63 -6.63 11.74
CA ASN A 102 11.05 -6.95 11.66
C ASN A 102 11.76 -6.20 10.51
N LEU A 103 11.01 -5.54 9.62
CA LEU A 103 11.55 -4.73 8.54
C LEU A 103 11.76 -3.28 8.99
N SER A 104 12.70 -2.60 8.33
CA SER A 104 12.81 -1.14 8.41
C SER A 104 11.63 -0.50 7.66
N ILE A 105 10.55 -0.22 8.38
CA ILE A 105 9.26 0.23 7.84
C ILE A 105 8.85 1.59 8.39
N SER A 106 8.01 2.33 7.66
CA SER A 106 7.48 3.60 8.18
C SER A 106 6.47 3.38 9.31
N GLU A 107 6.40 4.35 10.22
CA GLU A 107 5.47 4.31 11.36
C GLU A 107 4.01 4.23 10.90
N ALA A 108 3.62 5.01 9.88
CA ALA A 108 2.29 4.96 9.29
C ALA A 108 1.96 3.56 8.77
N THR A 109 2.90 2.93 8.04
CA THR A 109 2.68 1.57 7.53
C THR A 109 2.52 0.57 8.67
N LEU A 110 3.38 0.62 9.69
CA LEU A 110 3.28 -0.28 10.84
C LEU A 110 1.94 -0.14 11.57
N GLN A 111 1.43 1.08 11.72
CA GLN A 111 0.12 1.34 12.32
C GLN A 111 -1.02 0.80 11.46
N ILE A 112 -0.95 0.99 10.14
CA ILE A 112 -1.94 0.46 9.19
C ILE A 112 -1.99 -1.06 9.24
N VAL A 113 -0.84 -1.73 9.15
CA VAL A 113 -0.75 -3.19 9.17
C VAL A 113 -1.27 -3.77 10.48
N ARG A 114 -0.91 -3.17 11.63
CA ARG A 114 -1.45 -3.59 12.93
C ARG A 114 -2.97 -3.41 13.04
N ALA A 115 -3.50 -2.34 12.46
CA ALA A 115 -4.95 -2.12 12.45
C ALA A 115 -5.67 -3.15 11.57
N PHE A 116 -5.07 -3.49 10.41
CA PHE A 116 -5.57 -4.51 9.51
C PHE A 116 -5.55 -5.91 10.14
N GLN A 117 -4.45 -6.31 10.78
CA GLN A 117 -4.32 -7.60 11.47
C GLN A 117 -5.41 -7.87 12.53
N ARG A 118 -5.94 -6.81 13.18
CA ARG A 118 -7.00 -6.96 14.18
C ARG A 118 -8.39 -7.23 13.59
N ARG A 119 -8.54 -7.15 12.26
CA ARG A 119 -9.80 -7.38 11.55
C ARG A 119 -9.92 -8.81 11.02
N LEU A 120 -8.80 -9.53 10.92
CA LEU A 120 -8.70 -10.94 10.55
C LEU A 120 -8.95 -11.82 11.79
#